data_AF-A0A147K2C2-F1
#
_entry.id   AF-A0A147K2C2-F1
#
_cell.length_a   1.000
_cell.length_b   1.000
_cell.length_c   1.000
_cell.angle_alpha   90.00
_cell.angle_beta   90.00
_cell.angle_gamma   90.00
#
_symmetry.space_group_name_H-M   'P 1'
#
loop_
_entity.id
_entity.type
_entity.pdbx_description
1 polymer ?
#
loop_
_entity_poly.entity_id
_entity_poly.type
_entity_poly.pdbx_seq_one_letter_code
_entity_poly.pdbx_strand_id
1 'polypeptide(L)'
;MEKKLFLLAIPTILGLLVPAVAAQAPEPKYGGTLVIAIPYDPPTMTPNLSTGAPPQVCGWPVYSSLINLDKDFNPRPNLAERWEISPDKTKYTFYLRKDVKWHDGKPFTSADVVFTFENIVKKYTPFGLVQYKDLGLKVTAPDDYTVVFSFDKPFPSFMLYIDLPYYGGAILPKHLWEGTDILANPLNLAPVGTGPFVFKEYVKGDHITFERNPNYFKPGLPYLDKVVLKIIPDSEGRLLALEKGEIDVILGVDLALKDFERIRKNPDLNLVFGYAGAIGGIRPVAFNLRTGRITADHKVRQAITMAVDKERVLKLVAMNEGQVLHGPVSPEIPFYNPDIPKLPYDPARAEKLLDEAGYPRGPDNIRFELSFLCSTIPAEGKKIGEVLAEDLAKVGIKLKIDFLEVAAWRTKRDAGDWDMIAWLALTGPDPSFTLTEQLSIKSLRPVGFNISYYHNPAVEELFTAAQTEIDEAKRIKMIHQLQAIIASDLPYLYLFNTPQPNAVSKNFENFNNGPWGHQSVEGTWWVKGKPVEKPTPTPTPTPTPTPTPTPTPTPTPTPAPGISVEVIVAIVIVLIAVVVGAAYALRKKK
;
A
#
# COMPACT_ATOMS: atom_id res chain seq x y z
N MET A 1 74.37 28.08 31.41
CA MET A 1 74.88 28.84 30.25
C MET A 1 74.38 28.15 28.98
N GLU A 2 73.96 28.95 28.01
CA GLU A 2 73.58 28.61 26.63
C GLU A 2 72.18 28.04 26.34
N LYS A 3 71.39 28.92 25.71
CA LYS A 3 70.08 28.72 25.08
C LYS A 3 70.24 27.87 23.81
N LYS A 4 69.36 26.89 23.58
CA LYS A 4 69.07 26.38 22.23
C LYS A 4 67.58 26.50 21.93
N LEU A 5 67.30 27.31 20.91
CA LEU A 5 66.02 27.62 20.30
C LEU A 5 65.63 26.44 19.39
N PHE A 6 64.46 25.83 19.59
CA PHE A 6 63.85 24.91 18.63
C PHE A 6 62.59 25.56 18.05
N LEU A 7 62.65 25.88 16.76
CA LEU A 7 61.51 26.32 15.95
C LEU A 7 60.51 25.16 15.83
N LEU A 8 59.27 25.37 16.27
CA LEU A 8 58.13 24.52 15.92
C LEU A 8 57.58 24.98 14.56
N ALA A 9 57.66 24.13 13.55
CA ALA A 9 56.96 24.31 12.29
C ALA A 9 55.48 23.90 12.48
N ILE A 10 54.56 24.85 12.28
CA ILE A 10 53.12 24.57 12.19
C ILE A 10 52.79 24.29 10.72
N PRO A 11 52.26 23.12 10.34
CA PRO A 11 51.80 22.90 8.99
C PRO A 11 50.47 23.64 8.79
N THR A 12 50.46 24.62 7.90
CA THR A 12 49.25 25.29 7.43
C THR A 12 48.45 24.30 6.59
N ILE A 13 47.41 23.70 7.17
CA ILE A 13 46.42 22.92 6.41
C ILE A 13 45.51 23.92 5.70
N LEU A 14 45.79 24.15 4.42
CA LEU A 14 44.92 24.88 3.50
C LEU A 14 43.73 23.96 3.17
N GLY A 15 42.62 24.09 3.90
CA GLY A 15 41.39 23.37 3.62
C GLY A 15 40.78 23.85 2.29
N LEU A 16 40.90 23.04 1.24
CA LEU A 16 40.12 23.17 0.03
C LEU A 16 38.64 22.89 0.36
N LEU A 17 37.86 23.96 0.59
CA LEU A 17 36.41 23.89 0.49
C LEU A 17 36.04 23.63 -0.98
N VAL A 18 35.80 22.36 -1.32
CA VAL A 18 35.08 22.02 -2.55
C VAL A 18 33.61 22.37 -2.28
N PRO A 19 33.01 23.33 -3.00
CA PRO A 19 31.59 23.60 -2.85
C PRO A 19 30.83 22.34 -3.24
N ALA A 20 30.04 21.80 -2.32
CA ALA A 20 29.08 20.76 -2.63
C ALA A 20 28.11 21.34 -3.66
N VAL A 21 28.29 20.98 -4.94
CA VAL A 21 27.32 21.24 -5.99
C VAL A 21 26.11 20.39 -5.62
N ALA A 22 25.11 21.01 -4.98
CA ALA A 22 23.82 20.39 -4.82
C ALA A 22 23.30 20.12 -6.24
N ALA A 23 23.25 18.84 -6.63
CA ALA A 23 22.66 18.44 -7.89
C ALA A 23 21.20 18.94 -7.90
N GLN A 24 20.92 19.92 -8.74
CA GLN A 24 19.58 20.47 -8.88
C GLN A 24 18.69 19.37 -9.48
N ALA A 25 17.63 19.00 -8.78
CA ALA A 25 16.68 18.01 -9.28
C ALA A 25 16.16 18.45 -10.66
N PRO A 26 16.08 17.54 -11.64
CA PRO A 26 15.66 17.88 -12.99
C PRO A 26 14.26 18.52 -12.97
N GLU A 27 14.12 19.67 -13.63
CA GLU A 27 12.87 20.43 -13.64
C GLU A 27 11.82 19.79 -14.57
N PRO A 28 10.53 19.75 -14.17
CA PRO A 28 9.45 19.22 -15.00
C PRO A 28 9.32 19.93 -16.35
N LYS A 29 8.81 19.22 -17.35
CA LYS A 29 8.63 19.72 -18.72
C LYS A 29 7.28 19.32 -19.30
N TYR A 30 6.67 20.23 -20.05
CA TYR A 30 5.43 19.98 -20.76
C TYR A 30 5.62 19.20 -22.06
N GLY A 31 4.62 18.38 -22.35
CA GLY A 31 4.41 17.76 -23.64
C GLY A 31 4.70 16.26 -23.66
N GLY A 32 4.50 15.67 -24.84
CA GLY A 32 4.75 14.25 -25.06
C GLY A 32 3.54 13.37 -24.81
N THR A 33 3.66 12.12 -25.25
CA THR A 33 2.67 11.06 -25.09
C THR A 33 3.31 9.95 -24.28
N LEU A 34 2.67 9.54 -23.19
CA LEU A 34 3.07 8.36 -22.42
C LEU A 34 2.23 7.16 -22.89
N VAL A 35 2.89 6.10 -23.35
CA VAL A 35 2.23 4.87 -23.80
C VAL A 35 2.44 3.76 -22.76
N ILE A 36 1.37 3.32 -22.12
CA ILE A 36 1.38 2.27 -21.10
C ILE A 36 0.80 1.00 -21.71
N ALA A 37 1.50 -0.13 -21.64
CA ALA A 37 0.94 -1.39 -22.08
C ALA A 37 0.01 -2.01 -21.03
N ILE A 38 -1.11 -2.54 -21.50
CA ILE A 38 -2.06 -3.35 -20.72
C ILE A 38 -2.31 -4.69 -21.44
N PRO A 39 -2.55 -5.79 -20.71
CA PRO A 39 -2.67 -7.13 -21.31
C PRO A 39 -4.02 -7.40 -21.98
N TYR A 40 -5.07 -6.65 -21.68
CA TYR A 40 -6.41 -6.90 -22.21
C TYR A 40 -7.32 -5.69 -22.03
N ASP A 41 -8.44 -5.70 -22.75
CA ASP A 41 -9.50 -4.71 -22.64
C ASP A 41 -10.11 -4.64 -21.23
N PRO A 42 -10.33 -3.45 -20.66
CA PRO A 42 -10.98 -3.33 -19.36
C PRO A 42 -12.47 -3.71 -19.45
N PRO A 43 -13.02 -4.47 -18.48
CA PRO A 43 -14.46 -4.72 -18.41
C PRO A 43 -15.26 -3.46 -18.03
N THR A 44 -14.60 -2.51 -17.35
CA THR A 44 -15.09 -1.17 -17.01
C THR A 44 -13.89 -0.27 -16.74
N MET A 45 -14.05 1.02 -17.03
CA MET A 45 -13.13 2.11 -16.67
C MET A 45 -13.65 2.88 -15.44
N THR A 46 -14.68 2.39 -14.75
CA THR A 46 -15.14 2.93 -13.47
C THR A 46 -14.46 2.19 -12.32
N PRO A 47 -13.43 2.76 -11.67
CA PRO A 47 -12.61 2.02 -10.72
C PRO A 47 -13.37 1.55 -9.47
N ASN A 48 -14.42 2.28 -9.06
CA ASN A 48 -15.26 1.88 -7.92
C ASN A 48 -16.01 0.56 -8.16
N LEU A 49 -16.19 0.10 -9.41
CA LEU A 49 -17.00 -1.08 -9.73
C LEU A 49 -16.17 -2.37 -9.88
N SER A 50 -14.87 -2.34 -9.59
CA SER A 50 -14.02 -3.53 -9.72
C SER A 50 -12.86 -3.54 -8.74
N THR A 51 -12.53 -4.72 -8.22
CA THR A 51 -11.28 -5.00 -7.48
C THR A 51 -10.08 -5.28 -8.38
N GLY A 52 -10.30 -5.53 -9.67
CA GLY A 52 -9.24 -5.93 -10.58
C GLY A 52 -8.32 -4.76 -10.93
N ALA A 53 -7.02 -5.03 -11.12
CA ALA A 53 -6.05 -3.99 -11.52
C ALA A 53 -6.41 -3.20 -12.80
N PRO A 54 -6.94 -3.82 -13.89
CA PRO A 54 -7.15 -3.09 -15.15
C PRO A 54 -8.17 -1.95 -15.05
N PRO A 55 -9.38 -2.12 -14.45
CA PRO A 55 -10.26 -0.98 -14.20
C PRO A 55 -9.63 0.15 -13.38
N GLN A 56 -8.75 -0.19 -12.43
CA GLN A 56 -8.03 0.80 -11.63
C GLN A 56 -7.08 1.62 -12.53
N VAL A 57 -6.28 0.96 -13.35
CA VAL A 57 -5.32 1.60 -14.26
C VAL A 57 -6.04 2.39 -15.36
N CYS A 58 -7.08 1.82 -15.95
CA CYS A 58 -7.75 2.37 -17.14
C CYS A 58 -8.62 3.59 -16.80
N GLY A 59 -9.26 3.60 -15.63
CA GLY A 59 -10.13 4.69 -15.22
C GLY A 59 -9.41 5.86 -14.55
N TRP A 60 -8.37 5.58 -13.75
CA TRP A 60 -7.84 6.56 -12.81
C TRP A 60 -7.32 7.88 -13.42
N PRO A 61 -6.74 7.93 -14.63
CA PRO A 61 -6.33 9.20 -15.24
C PRO A 61 -7.47 10.23 -15.38
N VAL A 62 -8.71 9.76 -15.40
CA VAL A 62 -9.93 10.57 -15.60
C VAL A 62 -10.53 11.06 -14.29
N TYR A 63 -10.33 10.34 -13.19
CA TYR A 63 -11.00 10.62 -11.91
C TYR A 63 -10.11 11.41 -10.92
N SER A 64 -10.72 11.86 -9.83
CA SER A 64 -10.02 12.40 -8.68
C SER A 64 -10.73 12.01 -7.39
N SER A 65 -9.95 11.92 -6.32
CA SER A 65 -10.37 11.60 -4.95
C SER A 65 -10.52 12.86 -4.10
N LEU A 66 -11.18 12.73 -2.94
CA LEU A 66 -11.29 13.84 -1.98
C LEU A 66 -9.94 14.31 -1.45
N ILE A 67 -9.02 13.36 -1.23
CA ILE A 67 -7.66 13.57 -0.76
C ILE A 67 -6.71 12.70 -1.58
N ASN A 68 -5.43 13.00 -1.58
CA ASN A 68 -4.39 12.05 -1.98
C ASN A 68 -3.55 11.63 -0.79
N LEU A 69 -3.07 10.40 -0.75
CA LEU A 69 -2.06 10.01 0.23
C LEU A 69 -0.66 10.21 -0.36
N ASP A 70 0.26 10.73 0.43
CA ASP A 70 1.67 10.76 0.05
C ASP A 70 2.37 9.42 0.32
N LYS A 71 3.65 9.34 -0.05
CA LYS A 71 4.49 8.15 0.14
C LYS A 71 4.59 7.64 1.58
N ASP A 72 4.28 8.50 2.56
CA ASP A 72 4.31 8.19 3.99
C ASP A 72 2.88 7.95 4.52
N PHE A 73 1.91 7.74 3.63
CA PHE A 73 0.48 7.52 3.91
C PHE A 73 -0.20 8.73 4.59
N ASN A 74 0.35 9.94 4.47
CA ASN A 74 -0.29 11.13 5.02
C ASN A 74 -1.30 11.72 4.02
N PRO A 75 -2.50 12.12 4.49
CA PRO A 75 -3.50 12.75 3.64
C PRO A 75 -3.08 14.16 3.20
N ARG A 76 -3.27 14.43 1.91
CA ARG A 76 -3.01 15.70 1.21
C ARG A 76 -4.30 16.18 0.53
N PRO A 77 -4.55 17.49 0.49
CA PRO A 77 -5.69 18.05 -0.23
C PRO A 77 -5.77 17.63 -1.69
N ASN A 78 -6.98 17.32 -2.17
CA ASN A 78 -7.28 17.09 -3.58
C ASN A 78 -8.60 17.78 -3.94
N LEU A 79 -9.70 17.06 -4.20
CA LEU A 79 -11.02 17.68 -4.39
C LEU A 79 -11.53 18.39 -3.12
N ALA A 80 -11.07 17.95 -1.94
CA ALA A 80 -11.22 18.69 -0.68
C ALA A 80 -9.96 19.52 -0.41
N GLU A 81 -10.14 20.81 -0.11
CA GLU A 81 -9.05 21.72 0.23
C GLU A 81 -8.59 21.57 1.69
N ARG A 82 -9.51 21.17 2.58
CA ARG A 82 -9.26 20.87 3.98
C ARG A 82 -10.36 19.96 4.54
N TRP A 83 -10.14 19.42 5.73
CA TRP A 83 -11.11 18.60 6.43
C TRP A 83 -11.00 18.79 7.95
N GLU A 84 -12.06 18.40 8.64
CA GLU A 84 -12.16 18.33 10.09
C GLU A 84 -12.58 16.91 10.50
N ILE A 85 -11.94 16.38 11.54
CA ILE A 85 -12.21 15.03 12.05
C ILE A 85 -12.65 15.17 13.50
N SER A 86 -13.79 14.59 13.85
CA SER A 86 -14.25 14.60 15.24
C SER A 86 -13.28 13.81 16.15
N PRO A 87 -13.13 14.20 17.43
CA PRO A 87 -12.23 13.52 18.36
C PRO A 87 -12.50 12.01 18.52
N ASP A 88 -13.76 11.61 18.40
CA ASP A 88 -14.23 10.21 18.50
C ASP A 88 -14.15 9.43 17.17
N LYS A 89 -13.65 10.06 16.09
CA LYS A 89 -13.50 9.46 14.75
C LYS A 89 -14.81 8.91 14.16
N THR A 90 -15.96 9.43 14.58
CA THR A 90 -17.27 9.07 14.02
C THR A 90 -17.74 10.06 12.94
N LYS A 91 -17.08 11.22 12.79
CA LYS A 91 -17.47 12.25 11.82
C LYS A 91 -16.26 12.85 11.11
N TYR A 92 -16.33 12.91 9.79
CA TYR A 92 -15.34 13.52 8.90
C TYR A 92 -16.02 14.54 8.01
N THR A 93 -15.64 15.82 8.14
CA THR A 93 -16.21 16.92 7.36
C THR A 93 -15.18 17.43 6.37
N PHE A 94 -15.48 17.33 5.08
CA PHE A 94 -14.62 17.81 3.99
C PHE A 94 -15.17 19.11 3.43
N TYR A 95 -14.27 20.06 3.22
CA TYR A 95 -14.55 21.32 2.56
C TYR A 95 -14.01 21.23 1.14
N LEU A 96 -14.91 21.31 0.17
CA LEU A 96 -14.62 21.07 -1.23
C LEU A 96 -14.11 22.33 -1.91
N ARG A 97 -13.23 22.12 -2.89
CA ARG A 97 -12.80 23.15 -3.81
C ARG A 97 -13.99 23.68 -4.62
N LYS A 98 -13.95 24.98 -4.94
CA LYS A 98 -15.00 25.68 -5.71
C LYS A 98 -14.64 25.92 -7.18
N ASP A 99 -13.39 25.67 -7.54
CA ASP A 99 -12.82 25.91 -8.87
C ASP A 99 -12.80 24.65 -9.76
N VAL A 100 -13.37 23.54 -9.28
CA VAL A 100 -13.36 22.25 -9.97
C VAL A 100 -14.54 22.15 -10.93
N LYS A 101 -14.25 21.69 -12.15
CA LYS A 101 -15.25 21.35 -13.16
C LYS A 101 -15.07 19.91 -13.60
N TRP A 102 -16.19 19.26 -13.91
CA TRP A 102 -16.22 18.04 -14.68
C TRP A 102 -15.70 18.29 -16.10
N HIS A 103 -15.27 17.23 -16.80
CA HIS A 103 -14.76 17.35 -18.18
C HIS A 103 -15.80 17.89 -19.16
N ASP A 104 -17.09 17.77 -18.86
CA ASP A 104 -18.19 18.36 -19.63
C ASP A 104 -18.49 19.84 -19.28
N GLY A 105 -17.70 20.43 -18.37
CA GLY A 105 -17.77 21.82 -17.97
C GLY A 105 -18.70 22.14 -16.80
N LYS A 106 -19.50 21.17 -16.31
CA LYS A 106 -20.36 21.40 -15.14
C LYS A 106 -19.53 21.54 -13.85
N PRO A 107 -19.98 22.33 -12.87
CA PRO A 107 -19.29 22.45 -11.59
C PRO A 107 -19.35 21.14 -10.80
N PHE A 108 -18.26 20.82 -10.10
CA PHE A 108 -18.21 19.75 -9.10
C PHE A 108 -18.77 20.26 -7.77
N THR A 109 -19.63 19.46 -7.12
CA THR A 109 -20.26 19.82 -5.84
C THR A 109 -20.35 18.65 -4.87
N SER A 110 -20.76 18.93 -3.62
CA SER A 110 -21.01 17.95 -2.58
C SER A 110 -22.03 16.88 -2.97
N ALA A 111 -22.99 17.21 -3.85
CA ALA A 111 -23.98 16.28 -4.37
C ALA A 111 -23.34 15.10 -5.14
N ASP A 112 -22.21 15.33 -5.82
CA ASP A 112 -21.47 14.29 -6.55
C ASP A 112 -20.83 13.30 -5.57
N VAL A 113 -20.29 13.79 -4.46
CA VAL A 113 -19.68 12.98 -3.41
C VAL A 113 -20.76 12.16 -2.69
N VAL A 114 -21.85 12.79 -2.28
CA VAL A 114 -22.98 12.09 -1.63
C VAL A 114 -23.51 10.99 -2.54
N PHE A 115 -23.75 11.29 -3.82
CA PHE A 115 -24.21 10.30 -4.78
C PHE A 115 -23.22 9.15 -4.93
N THR A 116 -21.92 9.45 -5.09
CA THR A 116 -20.88 8.42 -5.23
C THR A 116 -20.92 7.43 -4.06
N PHE A 117 -20.97 7.92 -2.82
CA PHE A 117 -20.91 7.04 -1.66
C PHE A 117 -22.24 6.33 -1.37
N GLU A 118 -23.37 7.05 -1.41
CA GLU A 118 -24.69 6.51 -1.07
C GLU A 118 -25.29 5.61 -2.16
N ASN A 119 -25.01 5.91 -3.43
CA ASN A 119 -25.62 5.21 -4.56
C ASN A 119 -24.69 4.23 -5.26
N ILE A 120 -23.36 4.42 -5.18
CA ILE A 120 -22.40 3.56 -5.87
C ILE A 120 -21.60 2.74 -4.86
N VAL A 121 -20.77 3.37 -4.05
CA VAL A 121 -19.81 2.67 -3.18
C VAL A 121 -20.54 1.73 -2.22
N LYS A 122 -21.53 2.21 -1.46
CA LYS A 122 -22.29 1.39 -0.49
C LYS A 122 -23.07 0.22 -1.11
N LYS A 123 -23.35 0.26 -2.42
CA LYS A 123 -24.24 -0.70 -3.09
C LYS A 123 -23.52 -1.69 -4.02
N TYR A 124 -22.35 -1.31 -4.54
CA TYR A 124 -21.68 -2.08 -5.58
C TYR A 124 -20.23 -2.46 -5.25
N THR A 125 -19.61 -1.85 -4.22
CA THR A 125 -18.29 -2.28 -3.75
C THR A 125 -18.45 -3.34 -2.65
N PRO A 126 -17.68 -4.44 -2.66
CA PRO A 126 -17.66 -5.36 -1.54
C PRO A 126 -17.30 -4.70 -0.20
N PHE A 127 -16.42 -3.68 -0.19
CA PHE A 127 -16.15 -2.92 1.03
C PHE A 127 -17.35 -2.12 1.52
N GLY A 128 -18.13 -1.55 0.60
CA GLY A 128 -19.35 -0.84 0.91
C GLY A 128 -20.47 -1.74 1.43
N LEU A 129 -20.61 -2.93 0.84
CA LEU A 129 -21.63 -3.91 1.19
C LEU A 129 -21.42 -4.54 2.58
N VAL A 130 -20.16 -4.62 3.02
CA VAL A 130 -19.78 -5.24 4.30
C VAL A 130 -19.31 -4.16 5.28
N GLN A 131 -18.13 -3.58 5.09
CA GLN A 131 -17.49 -2.73 6.09
C GLN A 131 -18.20 -1.38 6.28
N TYR A 132 -18.49 -0.63 5.22
CA TYR A 132 -19.20 0.65 5.40
C TYR A 132 -20.61 0.46 5.95
N LYS A 133 -21.27 -0.66 5.62
CA LYS A 133 -22.56 -1.03 6.22
C LYS A 133 -22.41 -1.32 7.72
N ASP A 134 -21.43 -2.13 8.12
CA ASP A 134 -21.19 -2.52 9.52
C ASP A 134 -20.73 -1.37 10.42
N LEU A 135 -20.07 -0.37 9.82
CA LEU A 135 -19.68 0.89 10.45
C LEU A 135 -20.80 1.95 10.44
N GLY A 136 -21.93 1.68 9.78
CA GLY A 136 -23.07 2.60 9.73
C GLY A 136 -22.80 3.87 8.92
N LEU A 137 -22.04 3.77 7.82
CA LEU A 137 -21.68 4.95 7.03
C LEU A 137 -22.94 5.67 6.51
N LYS A 138 -23.00 6.98 6.79
CA LYS A 138 -23.94 7.94 6.21
C LYS A 138 -23.21 9.15 5.68
N VAL A 139 -23.53 9.55 4.45
CA VAL A 139 -22.94 10.74 3.80
C VAL A 139 -24.01 11.78 3.57
N THR A 140 -23.79 12.99 4.06
CA THR A 140 -24.68 14.13 3.89
C THR A 140 -23.93 15.38 3.46
N ALA A 141 -24.65 16.38 2.97
CA ALA A 141 -24.08 17.66 2.60
C ALA A 141 -25.01 18.79 3.12
N PRO A 142 -24.53 19.67 4.02
CA PRO A 142 -25.33 20.83 4.46
C PRO A 142 -25.38 21.95 3.41
N ASP A 143 -24.44 21.96 2.46
CA ASP A 143 -24.34 22.92 1.36
C ASP A 143 -23.56 22.31 0.18
N ASP A 144 -23.42 23.06 -0.92
CA ASP A 144 -22.81 22.60 -2.18
C ASP A 144 -21.30 22.29 -2.09
N TYR A 145 -20.61 22.73 -1.04
CA TYR A 145 -19.15 22.59 -0.92
C TYR A 145 -18.71 22.01 0.42
N THR A 146 -19.62 21.40 1.16
CA THR A 146 -19.34 20.71 2.42
C THR A 146 -19.93 19.31 2.36
N VAL A 147 -19.12 18.29 2.65
CA VAL A 147 -19.56 16.90 2.75
C VAL A 147 -19.24 16.37 4.14
N VAL A 148 -20.19 15.68 4.75
CA VAL A 148 -20.06 15.08 6.06
C VAL A 148 -20.24 13.57 5.93
N PHE A 149 -19.20 12.82 6.29
CA PHE A 149 -19.26 11.39 6.51
C PHE A 149 -19.46 11.14 8.00
N SER A 150 -20.48 10.36 8.35
CA SER A 150 -20.78 9.95 9.71
C SER A 150 -20.80 8.42 9.81
N PHE A 151 -20.36 7.90 10.94
CA PHE A 151 -20.31 6.48 11.26
C PHE A 151 -20.97 6.23 12.61
N ASP A 152 -21.64 5.08 12.76
CA ASP A 152 -22.23 4.65 14.04
C ASP A 152 -21.15 4.17 15.03
N LYS A 153 -19.96 3.84 14.51
CA LYS A 153 -18.77 3.42 15.27
C LYS A 153 -17.55 4.23 14.82
N PRO A 154 -16.55 4.44 15.68
CA PRO A 154 -15.31 5.08 15.26
C PRO A 154 -14.68 4.36 14.07
N PHE A 155 -14.24 5.12 13.06
CA PHE A 155 -13.48 4.58 11.94
C PHE A 155 -12.14 5.33 11.78
N PRO A 156 -11.13 5.02 12.60
CA PRO A 156 -9.86 5.76 12.64
C PRO A 156 -9.07 5.73 11.32
N SER A 157 -9.23 4.69 10.50
CA SER A 157 -8.51 4.53 9.23
C SER A 157 -9.26 5.00 8.00
N PHE A 158 -10.39 5.69 8.14
CA PHE A 158 -11.17 6.18 7.00
C PHE A 158 -10.34 6.94 5.96
N MET A 159 -9.37 7.76 6.41
CA MET A 159 -8.47 8.53 5.54
C MET A 159 -7.55 7.63 4.69
N LEU A 160 -7.22 6.43 5.14
CA LEU A 160 -6.40 5.48 4.36
C LEU A 160 -7.19 4.81 3.23
N TYR A 161 -8.53 4.79 3.33
CA TYR A 161 -9.40 4.13 2.36
C TYR A 161 -9.91 5.09 1.27
N ILE A 162 -10.18 6.35 1.58
CA ILE A 162 -10.92 7.24 0.67
C ILE A 162 -10.13 7.80 -0.51
N ASP A 163 -8.82 7.56 -0.55
CA ASP A 163 -7.99 7.84 -1.74
C ASP A 163 -7.96 6.65 -2.71
N LEU A 164 -8.33 5.45 -2.24
CA LEU A 164 -8.26 4.25 -3.06
C LEU A 164 -9.52 4.07 -3.90
N PRO A 165 -9.39 3.81 -5.21
CA PRO A 165 -10.53 3.81 -6.10
C PRO A 165 -11.56 2.73 -5.72
N TYR A 166 -11.11 1.51 -5.42
CA TYR A 166 -12.01 0.45 -4.96
C TYR A 166 -12.81 0.74 -3.67
N TYR A 167 -12.36 1.70 -2.84
CA TYR A 167 -12.98 2.07 -1.57
C TYR A 167 -13.74 3.41 -1.62
N GLY A 168 -13.96 3.95 -2.82
CA GLY A 168 -14.67 5.21 -3.06
C GLY A 168 -13.77 6.39 -3.46
N GLY A 169 -12.52 6.11 -3.85
CA GLY A 169 -11.57 7.12 -4.28
C GLY A 169 -11.91 7.79 -5.62
N ALA A 170 -12.70 7.16 -6.50
CA ALA A 170 -13.15 7.84 -7.72
C ALA A 170 -14.50 8.52 -7.47
N ILE A 171 -14.54 9.86 -7.48
CA ILE A 171 -15.82 10.59 -7.43
C ILE A 171 -16.47 10.62 -8.81
N LEU A 172 -17.76 10.32 -8.88
CA LEU A 172 -18.54 10.24 -10.12
C LEU A 172 -19.51 11.42 -10.29
N PRO A 173 -19.76 11.89 -11.53
CA PRO A 173 -20.64 13.01 -11.81
C PRO A 173 -22.10 12.62 -11.62
N LYS A 174 -22.73 13.06 -10.52
CA LYS A 174 -24.11 12.69 -10.20
C LYS A 174 -25.05 12.91 -11.39
N HIS A 175 -24.90 14.05 -12.08
CA HIS A 175 -25.77 14.45 -13.18
C HIS A 175 -25.73 13.55 -14.43
N LEU A 176 -24.76 12.64 -14.54
CA LEU A 176 -24.69 11.66 -15.64
C LEU A 176 -25.03 10.22 -15.21
N TRP A 177 -25.10 9.97 -13.90
CA TRP A 177 -25.30 8.64 -13.34
C TRP A 177 -26.66 8.47 -12.64
N GLU A 178 -27.21 9.54 -12.05
CA GLU A 178 -28.51 9.50 -11.38
C GLU A 178 -29.62 9.07 -12.36
N GLY A 179 -30.45 8.11 -11.92
CA GLY A 179 -31.55 7.58 -12.74
C GLY A 179 -31.13 6.58 -13.82
N THR A 180 -29.84 6.25 -13.93
CA THR A 180 -29.33 5.24 -14.88
C THR A 180 -29.18 3.87 -14.25
N ASP A 181 -29.04 2.82 -15.08
CA ASP A 181 -28.51 1.53 -14.63
C ASP A 181 -26.98 1.65 -14.46
N ILE A 182 -26.52 1.62 -13.21
CA ILE A 182 -25.10 1.80 -12.85
C ILE A 182 -24.19 0.78 -13.55
N LEU A 183 -24.62 -0.48 -13.68
CA LEU A 183 -23.77 -1.53 -14.24
C LEU A 183 -23.77 -1.50 -15.77
N ALA A 184 -24.83 -0.99 -16.38
CA ALA A 184 -24.97 -0.87 -17.84
C ALA A 184 -24.68 0.54 -18.38
N ASN A 185 -24.31 1.49 -17.52
CA ASN A 185 -24.09 2.88 -17.92
C ASN A 185 -22.94 2.97 -18.95
N PRO A 186 -23.12 3.64 -20.11
CA PRO A 186 -22.07 3.79 -21.12
C PRO A 186 -20.77 4.44 -20.62
N LEU A 187 -20.86 5.25 -19.55
CA LEU A 187 -19.70 5.86 -18.90
C LEU A 187 -18.73 4.84 -18.30
N ASN A 188 -19.17 3.60 -18.11
CA ASN A 188 -18.27 2.50 -17.77
C ASN A 188 -17.20 2.24 -18.85
N LEU A 189 -17.36 2.70 -20.09
CA LEU A 189 -16.36 2.57 -21.14
C LEU A 189 -15.97 3.90 -21.81
N ALA A 190 -16.62 4.99 -21.39
CA ALA A 190 -16.35 6.36 -21.83
C ALA A 190 -16.44 7.32 -20.64
N PRO A 191 -15.50 7.24 -19.68
CA PRO A 191 -15.63 7.91 -18.39
C PRO A 191 -15.53 9.43 -18.52
N VAL A 192 -16.28 10.11 -17.64
CA VAL A 192 -16.23 11.57 -17.44
C VAL A 192 -15.83 11.81 -16.00
N GLY A 193 -14.84 12.66 -15.79
CA GLY A 193 -14.28 12.91 -14.46
C GLY A 193 -13.88 14.36 -14.21
N THR A 194 -13.10 14.57 -13.16
CA THR A 194 -12.47 15.85 -12.79
C THR A 194 -10.95 15.80 -12.88
N GLY A 195 -10.41 14.65 -13.28
CA GLY A 195 -8.99 14.34 -13.27
C GLY A 195 -8.16 15.03 -14.36
N PRO A 196 -6.84 14.78 -14.34
CA PRO A 196 -5.85 15.46 -15.18
C PRO A 196 -5.99 15.15 -16.67
N PHE A 197 -6.60 14.03 -17.04
CA PHE A 197 -6.80 13.66 -18.44
C PHE A 197 -8.28 13.40 -18.75
N VAL A 198 -8.70 13.76 -19.96
CA VAL A 198 -10.04 13.58 -20.50
C VAL A 198 -10.04 12.37 -21.41
N PHE A 199 -11.03 11.49 -21.27
CA PHE A 199 -11.23 10.37 -22.18
C PHE A 199 -11.46 10.86 -23.61
N LYS A 200 -10.73 10.28 -24.58
CA LYS A 200 -10.85 10.61 -26.00
C LYS A 200 -11.55 9.52 -26.79
N GLU A 201 -11.00 8.32 -26.75
CA GLU A 201 -11.52 7.18 -27.50
C GLU A 201 -11.07 5.85 -26.88
N TYR A 202 -11.81 4.81 -27.23
CA TYR A 202 -11.49 3.43 -26.93
C TYR A 202 -11.72 2.59 -28.18
N VAL A 203 -10.63 2.04 -28.71
CA VAL A 203 -10.64 1.09 -29.82
C VAL A 203 -10.39 -0.29 -29.24
N LYS A 204 -11.45 -1.11 -29.18
CA LYS A 204 -11.43 -2.45 -28.59
C LYS A 204 -10.33 -3.32 -29.21
N GLY A 205 -9.54 -3.96 -28.36
CA GLY A 205 -8.41 -4.82 -28.72
C GLY A 205 -7.17 -4.06 -29.18
N ASP A 206 -7.19 -2.73 -29.19
CA ASP A 206 -6.08 -1.92 -29.66
C ASP A 206 -5.60 -0.89 -28.62
N HIS A 207 -6.39 0.14 -28.31
CA HIS A 207 -5.94 1.18 -27.38
C HIS A 207 -7.06 2.00 -26.74
N ILE A 208 -6.70 2.71 -25.66
CA ILE A 208 -7.51 3.75 -25.01
C ILE A 208 -6.68 5.04 -25.00
N THR A 209 -7.25 6.14 -25.47
CA THR A 209 -6.55 7.43 -25.52
C THR A 209 -7.17 8.42 -24.54
N PHE A 210 -6.31 9.14 -23.84
CA PHE A 210 -6.67 10.30 -23.01
C PHE A 210 -5.87 11.52 -23.44
N GLU A 211 -6.52 12.68 -23.44
CA GLU A 211 -5.91 13.98 -23.74
C GLU A 211 -5.83 14.82 -22.47
N ARG A 212 -4.83 15.69 -22.37
CA ARG A 212 -4.68 16.65 -21.26
C ARG A 212 -6.01 17.39 -21.01
N ASN A 213 -6.43 17.46 -19.74
CA ASN A 213 -7.53 18.32 -19.33
C ASN A 213 -7.07 19.78 -19.29
N PRO A 214 -7.55 20.66 -20.21
CA PRO A 214 -7.14 22.06 -20.24
C PRO A 214 -7.70 22.87 -19.06
N ASN A 215 -8.73 22.34 -18.37
CA ASN A 215 -9.40 22.97 -17.25
C ASN A 215 -9.09 22.26 -15.93
N TYR A 216 -7.93 21.58 -15.84
CA TYR A 216 -7.56 20.88 -14.61
C TYR A 216 -7.37 21.86 -13.45
N PHE A 217 -7.94 21.54 -12.29
CA PHE A 217 -8.01 22.46 -11.16
C PHE A 217 -6.68 22.64 -10.41
N LYS A 218 -5.67 21.78 -10.68
CA LYS A 218 -4.32 21.97 -10.15
C LYS A 218 -3.49 22.75 -11.18
N PRO A 219 -3.15 24.03 -10.91
CA PRO A 219 -2.45 24.87 -11.87
C PRO A 219 -1.12 24.25 -12.31
N GLY A 220 -0.87 24.29 -13.61
CA GLY A 220 0.37 23.78 -14.21
C GLY A 220 0.44 22.26 -14.37
N LEU A 221 -0.60 21.50 -14.00
CA LEU A 221 -0.70 20.06 -14.19
C LEU A 221 -1.84 19.69 -15.15
N PRO A 222 -1.81 18.47 -15.75
CA PRO A 222 -0.66 17.55 -15.79
C PRO A 222 0.47 18.06 -16.69
N TYR A 223 1.62 17.37 -16.77
CA TYR A 223 2.69 17.78 -17.69
C TYR A 223 2.59 17.17 -19.09
N LEU A 224 2.00 15.99 -19.25
CA LEU A 224 1.89 15.29 -20.54
C LEU A 224 0.73 15.82 -21.39
N ASP A 225 0.83 15.71 -22.72
CA ASP A 225 -0.26 16.05 -23.63
C ASP A 225 -1.27 14.91 -23.77
N LYS A 226 -0.77 13.66 -23.75
CA LYS A 226 -1.57 12.45 -23.94
C LYS A 226 -1.07 11.30 -23.10
N VAL A 227 -2.01 10.44 -22.73
CA VAL A 227 -1.74 9.10 -22.20
C VAL A 227 -2.46 8.10 -23.09
N VAL A 228 -1.76 7.06 -23.51
CA VAL A 228 -2.33 5.97 -24.32
C VAL A 228 -2.14 4.66 -23.57
N LEU A 229 -3.21 3.92 -23.38
CA LEU A 229 -3.14 2.54 -22.89
C LEU A 229 -3.21 1.61 -24.10
N LYS A 230 -2.10 0.95 -24.43
CA LYS A 230 -1.98 0.06 -25.58
C LYS A 230 -2.23 -1.39 -25.15
N ILE A 231 -3.14 -2.08 -25.83
CA ILE A 231 -3.47 -3.46 -25.52
C ILE A 231 -2.48 -4.39 -26.22
N ILE A 232 -1.69 -5.11 -25.43
CA ILE A 232 -0.69 -6.09 -25.89
C ILE A 232 -0.78 -7.32 -24.99
N PRO A 233 -1.51 -8.37 -25.40
CA PRO A 233 -1.75 -9.54 -24.55
C PRO A 233 -0.50 -10.34 -24.18
N ASP A 234 0.41 -10.51 -25.13
CA ASP A 234 1.63 -11.30 -24.94
C ASP A 234 2.68 -10.54 -24.11
N SER A 235 3.20 -11.17 -23.05
CA SER A 235 4.16 -10.51 -22.14
C SER A 235 5.53 -10.27 -22.77
N GLU A 236 6.00 -11.19 -23.61
CA GLU A 236 7.28 -11.04 -24.34
C GLU A 236 7.15 -9.93 -25.40
N GLY A 237 5.99 -9.84 -26.04
CA GLY A 237 5.63 -8.77 -26.97
C GLY A 237 5.63 -7.40 -26.29
N ARG A 238 5.08 -7.28 -25.07
CA ARG A 238 5.19 -6.04 -24.27
C ARG A 238 6.65 -5.68 -24.02
N LEU A 239 7.46 -6.63 -23.54
CA LEU A 239 8.87 -6.38 -23.25
C LEU A 239 9.65 -5.92 -24.48
N LEU A 240 9.45 -6.57 -25.62
CA LEU A 240 10.08 -6.20 -26.89
C LEU A 240 9.64 -4.81 -27.36
N ALA A 241 8.35 -4.49 -27.25
CA ALA A 241 7.81 -3.17 -27.59
C ALA A 241 8.44 -2.08 -26.70
N LEU A 242 8.63 -2.35 -25.40
CA LEU A 242 9.30 -1.42 -24.48
C LEU A 242 10.75 -1.18 -24.87
N GLU A 243 11.50 -2.24 -25.19
CA GLU A 243 12.91 -2.13 -25.60
C GLU A 243 13.08 -1.40 -26.94
N LYS A 244 12.10 -1.49 -27.83
CA LYS A 244 12.06 -0.74 -29.10
C LYS A 244 11.57 0.71 -28.94
N GLY A 245 11.06 1.08 -27.77
CA GLY A 245 10.44 2.39 -27.52
C GLY A 245 9.08 2.58 -28.21
N GLU A 246 8.39 1.49 -28.55
CA GLU A 246 7.01 1.52 -29.07
C GLU A 246 5.98 1.75 -27.94
N ILE A 247 6.36 1.37 -26.71
CA ILE A 247 5.67 1.70 -25.46
C ILE A 247 6.68 2.26 -24.46
N ASP A 248 6.19 2.97 -23.45
CA ASP A 248 7.03 3.62 -22.43
C ASP A 248 6.97 2.94 -21.06
N VAL A 249 5.88 2.21 -20.78
CA VAL A 249 5.65 1.59 -19.47
C VAL A 249 5.06 0.20 -19.61
N ILE A 250 5.61 -0.74 -18.83
CA ILE A 250 4.93 -1.97 -18.43
C ILE A 250 4.68 -1.89 -16.92
N LEU A 251 3.42 -2.06 -16.52
CA LEU A 251 3.06 -2.00 -15.11
C LEU A 251 3.59 -3.21 -14.34
N GLY A 252 3.91 -3.02 -13.05
CA GLY A 252 4.50 -4.10 -12.24
C GLY A 252 3.64 -5.34 -12.07
N VAL A 253 2.31 -5.20 -12.19
CA VAL A 253 1.38 -6.35 -12.20
C VAL A 253 1.48 -7.19 -13.48
N ASP A 254 2.03 -6.62 -14.56
CA ASP A 254 2.12 -7.22 -15.89
C ASP A 254 3.57 -7.55 -16.31
N LEU A 255 4.54 -7.23 -15.44
CA LEU A 255 5.98 -7.45 -15.63
C LEU A 255 6.41 -8.75 -14.93
N ALA A 256 6.99 -9.68 -15.67
CA ALA A 256 7.47 -10.92 -15.08
C ALA A 256 8.80 -10.72 -14.34
N LEU A 257 8.94 -11.39 -13.18
CA LEU A 257 10.16 -11.31 -12.35
C LEU A 257 11.44 -11.67 -13.12
N LYS A 258 11.37 -12.65 -14.03
CA LYS A 258 12.51 -13.08 -14.86
C LYS A 258 13.10 -11.97 -15.74
N ASP A 259 12.31 -10.93 -16.04
CA ASP A 259 12.71 -9.86 -16.95
C ASP A 259 13.41 -8.72 -16.21
N PHE A 260 13.42 -8.71 -14.88
CA PHE A 260 13.97 -7.61 -14.08
C PHE A 260 15.46 -7.39 -14.36
N GLU A 261 16.25 -8.45 -14.45
CA GLU A 261 17.69 -8.34 -14.74
C GLU A 261 17.92 -7.78 -16.15
N ARG A 262 17.09 -8.17 -17.13
CA ARG A 262 17.14 -7.66 -18.49
C ARG A 262 16.82 -6.16 -18.53
N ILE A 263 15.79 -5.72 -17.81
CA ILE A 263 15.47 -4.28 -17.67
C ILE A 263 16.61 -3.52 -17.00
N ARG A 264 17.19 -4.02 -15.90
CA ARG A 264 18.31 -3.35 -15.21
C ARG A 264 19.56 -3.19 -16.07
N LYS A 265 19.81 -4.13 -17.00
CA LYS A 265 20.93 -4.07 -17.95
C LYS A 265 20.66 -3.15 -19.14
N ASN A 266 19.41 -2.79 -19.40
CA ASN A 266 19.06 -1.90 -20.50
C ASN A 266 19.39 -0.44 -20.12
N PRO A 267 20.23 0.27 -20.91
CA PRO A 267 20.64 1.64 -20.58
C PRO A 267 19.51 2.66 -20.67
N ASP A 268 18.39 2.35 -21.34
CA ASP A 268 17.28 3.26 -21.60
C ASP A 268 16.05 3.03 -20.71
N LEU A 269 16.08 1.98 -19.88
CA LEU A 269 14.95 1.58 -19.04
C LEU A 269 15.30 1.60 -17.54
N ASN A 270 14.29 1.77 -16.71
CA ASN A 270 14.36 1.73 -15.25
C ASN A 270 13.30 0.81 -14.68
N LEU A 271 13.61 0.16 -13.55
CA LEU A 271 12.60 -0.41 -12.66
C LEU A 271 12.23 0.66 -11.63
N VAL A 272 10.98 1.15 -11.71
CA VAL A 272 10.43 2.12 -10.78
C VAL A 272 9.56 1.39 -9.78
N PHE A 273 10.08 1.24 -8.56
CA PHE A 273 9.39 0.62 -7.44
C PHE A 273 8.35 1.61 -6.89
N GLY A 274 7.07 1.30 -7.08
CA GLY A 274 5.99 1.96 -6.37
C GLY A 274 5.73 1.26 -5.03
N TYR A 275 4.95 1.89 -4.18
CA TYR A 275 4.53 1.34 -2.88
C TYR A 275 3.39 0.31 -3.00
N ALA A 276 2.93 -0.06 -4.20
CA ALA A 276 1.94 -1.13 -4.37
C ALA A 276 2.40 -2.47 -3.78
N GLY A 277 3.73 -2.73 -3.77
CA GLY A 277 4.34 -3.86 -3.05
C GLY A 277 4.17 -3.84 -1.53
N ALA A 278 3.83 -2.67 -0.95
CA ALA A 278 3.60 -2.51 0.48
C ALA A 278 2.22 -3.03 0.91
N ILE A 279 1.26 -3.09 -0.02
CA ILE A 279 -0.16 -3.39 0.25
C ILE A 279 -0.50 -4.82 -0.20
N GLY A 280 0.32 -5.42 -1.06
CA GLY A 280 0.10 -6.75 -1.61
C GLY A 280 1.40 -7.50 -1.92
N GLY A 281 1.27 -8.68 -2.53
CA GLY A 281 2.42 -9.45 -3.00
C GLY A 281 2.98 -10.44 -1.99
N ILE A 282 2.37 -10.62 -0.83
CA ILE A 282 2.75 -11.68 0.12
C ILE A 282 2.45 -13.03 -0.52
N ARG A 283 3.45 -13.92 -0.60
CA ARG A 283 3.33 -15.29 -1.06
C ARG A 283 3.37 -16.27 0.12
N PRO A 284 2.27 -16.46 0.86
CA PRO A 284 2.20 -17.50 1.86
C PRO A 284 1.74 -18.83 1.27
N VAL A 285 1.90 -19.88 2.07
CA VAL A 285 1.18 -21.15 1.90
C VAL A 285 0.21 -21.30 3.07
N ALA A 286 -1.08 -21.41 2.78
CA ALA A 286 -2.08 -21.64 3.82
C ALA A 286 -2.04 -23.10 4.26
N PHE A 287 -2.20 -23.32 5.55
CA PHE A 287 -2.48 -24.64 6.10
C PHE A 287 -3.99 -24.83 6.25
N ASN A 288 -4.49 -26.04 6.03
CA ASN A 288 -5.88 -26.38 6.34
C ASN A 288 -6.00 -26.73 7.82
N LEU A 289 -6.64 -25.86 8.62
CA LEU A 289 -6.77 -26.04 10.07
C LEU A 289 -8.06 -26.76 10.48
N ARG A 290 -8.83 -27.31 9.52
CA ARG A 290 -10.03 -28.08 9.86
C ARG A 290 -9.68 -29.30 10.70
N THR A 291 -10.52 -29.57 11.70
CA THR A 291 -10.43 -30.76 12.56
C THR A 291 -10.31 -32.03 11.71
N GLY A 292 -9.34 -32.89 12.06
CA GLY A 292 -9.06 -34.15 11.37
C GLY A 292 -8.00 -34.05 10.26
N ARG A 293 -7.50 -32.85 9.93
CA ARG A 293 -6.32 -32.68 9.07
C ARG A 293 -5.03 -32.76 9.89
N ILE A 294 -3.98 -33.31 9.30
CA ILE A 294 -2.65 -33.37 9.93
C ILE A 294 -2.12 -31.93 10.20
N THR A 295 -2.39 -31.01 9.28
CA THR A 295 -2.01 -29.59 9.39
C THR A 295 -2.78 -28.82 10.47
N ALA A 296 -3.82 -29.39 11.07
CA ALA A 296 -4.49 -28.80 12.23
C ALA A 296 -3.63 -28.87 13.50
N ASP A 297 -2.67 -29.82 13.58
CA ASP A 297 -1.71 -29.88 14.68
C ASP A 297 -0.69 -28.74 14.59
N HIS A 298 -0.60 -27.94 15.65
CA HIS A 298 0.33 -26.81 15.74
C HIS A 298 1.80 -27.24 15.67
N LYS A 299 2.17 -28.37 16.29
CA LYS A 299 3.55 -28.88 16.23
C LYS A 299 3.95 -29.27 14.82
N VAL A 300 3.04 -29.82 14.03
CA VAL A 300 3.28 -30.11 12.61
C VAL A 300 3.53 -28.83 11.83
N ARG A 301 2.73 -27.77 12.04
CA ARG A 301 2.95 -26.48 11.36
C ARG A 301 4.27 -25.82 11.77
N GLN A 302 4.64 -25.91 13.05
CA GLN A 302 5.95 -25.46 13.53
C GLN A 302 7.09 -26.23 12.86
N ALA A 303 7.00 -27.56 12.82
CA ALA A 303 8.01 -28.41 12.17
C ALA A 303 8.14 -28.11 10.68
N ILE A 304 7.03 -27.99 9.94
CA ILE A 304 7.05 -27.59 8.52
C ILE A 304 7.73 -26.22 8.35
N THR A 305 7.40 -25.25 9.22
CA THR A 305 8.00 -23.91 9.15
C THR A 305 9.51 -23.93 9.39
N MET A 306 9.99 -24.75 10.33
CA MET A 306 11.43 -24.90 10.61
C MET A 306 12.16 -25.75 9.57
N ALA A 307 11.46 -26.65 8.86
CA ALA A 307 12.05 -27.50 7.83
C ALA A 307 12.25 -26.79 6.48
N VAL A 308 11.65 -25.61 6.29
CA VAL A 308 11.69 -24.86 5.02
C VAL A 308 12.74 -23.76 5.07
N ASP A 309 13.68 -23.77 4.13
CA ASP A 309 14.66 -22.71 3.96
C ASP A 309 14.04 -21.56 3.15
N LYS A 310 13.51 -20.55 3.85
CA LYS A 310 12.82 -19.43 3.20
C LYS A 310 13.71 -18.59 2.30
N GLU A 311 15.00 -18.48 2.60
CA GLU A 311 15.97 -17.77 1.75
C GLU A 311 16.21 -18.54 0.44
N ARG A 312 16.32 -19.88 0.54
CA ARG A 312 16.38 -20.76 -0.63
C ARG A 312 15.11 -20.68 -1.47
N VAL A 313 13.94 -20.63 -0.82
CA VAL A 313 12.66 -20.44 -1.52
C VAL A 313 12.65 -19.10 -2.27
N LEU A 314 13.00 -17.99 -1.61
CA LEU A 314 13.09 -16.67 -2.24
C LEU A 314 14.05 -16.68 -3.44
N LYS A 315 15.23 -17.29 -3.29
CA LYS A 315 16.22 -17.41 -4.36
C LYS A 315 15.72 -18.20 -5.56
N LEU A 316 15.15 -19.39 -5.34
CA LEU A 316 14.77 -20.31 -6.42
C LEU A 316 13.45 -19.95 -7.09
N VAL A 317 12.54 -19.28 -6.36
CA VAL A 317 11.21 -18.93 -6.85
C VAL A 317 11.18 -17.50 -7.38
N ALA A 318 11.77 -16.55 -6.65
CA ALA A 318 11.69 -15.13 -6.96
C ALA A 318 13.04 -14.51 -7.34
N MET A 319 14.10 -15.30 -7.53
CA MET A 319 15.42 -14.79 -7.97
C MET A 319 16.01 -13.73 -7.03
N ASN A 320 15.73 -13.83 -5.72
CA ASN A 320 16.06 -12.82 -4.71
C ASN A 320 15.35 -11.46 -4.88
N GLU A 321 14.30 -11.39 -5.69
CA GLU A 321 13.43 -10.22 -5.77
C GLU A 321 12.41 -10.26 -4.62
N GLY A 322 12.59 -9.35 -3.66
CA GLY A 322 11.73 -9.23 -2.49
C GLY A 322 12.44 -9.54 -1.19
N GLN A 323 11.66 -9.85 -0.16
CA GLN A 323 12.15 -10.06 1.20
C GLN A 323 11.45 -11.26 1.83
N VAL A 324 12.21 -12.03 2.61
CA VAL A 324 11.65 -13.12 3.42
C VAL A 324 10.68 -12.54 4.45
N LEU A 325 9.52 -13.19 4.60
CA LEU A 325 8.49 -12.79 5.55
C LEU A 325 8.29 -13.84 6.65
N HIS A 326 7.95 -13.34 7.84
CA HIS A 326 7.61 -14.15 9.00
C HIS A 326 6.20 -13.87 9.53
N GLY A 327 5.47 -12.97 8.87
CA GLY A 327 4.14 -12.55 9.29
C GLY A 327 3.30 -12.04 8.13
N PRO A 328 2.05 -11.65 8.43
CA PRO A 328 1.07 -11.27 7.43
C PRO A 328 1.15 -9.82 6.95
N VAL A 329 2.04 -9.00 7.53
CA VAL A 329 2.14 -7.57 7.23
C VAL A 329 3.49 -7.27 6.61
N SER A 330 3.49 -6.54 5.50
CA SER A 330 4.70 -6.06 4.83
C SER A 330 5.50 -5.11 5.72
N PRO A 331 6.84 -5.19 5.75
CA PRO A 331 7.69 -4.23 6.45
C PRO A 331 7.67 -2.81 5.85
N GLU A 332 7.02 -2.62 4.71
CA GLU A 332 6.95 -1.34 3.99
C GLU A 332 5.81 -0.42 4.46
N ILE A 333 4.99 -0.84 5.43
CA ILE A 333 3.89 -0.02 5.97
C ILE A 333 4.05 0.29 7.47
N PRO A 334 3.45 1.40 7.97
CA PRO A 334 3.61 1.84 9.37
C PRO A 334 3.10 0.86 10.43
N PHE A 335 2.24 -0.09 10.06
CA PHE A 335 1.64 -1.07 10.98
C PHE A 335 2.47 -2.34 11.18
N TYR A 336 3.65 -2.45 10.55
CA TYR A 336 4.51 -3.63 10.66
C TYR A 336 5.07 -3.82 12.07
N ASN A 337 4.97 -5.04 12.59
CA ASN A 337 5.62 -5.44 13.83
C ASN A 337 7.04 -5.99 13.57
N PRO A 338 8.11 -5.25 13.90
CA PRO A 338 9.48 -5.74 13.72
C PRO A 338 9.86 -6.89 14.68
N ASP A 339 9.17 -6.99 15.81
CA ASP A 339 9.43 -7.96 16.88
C ASP A 339 8.56 -9.22 16.76
N ILE A 340 8.06 -9.52 15.55
CA ILE A 340 7.21 -10.69 15.33
C ILE A 340 7.98 -12.00 15.68
N PRO A 341 7.34 -12.99 16.34
CA PRO A 341 7.97 -14.27 16.61
C PRO A 341 8.42 -14.97 15.32
N LYS A 342 9.65 -15.50 15.33
CA LYS A 342 10.26 -16.18 14.17
C LYS A 342 10.68 -17.58 14.57
N LEU A 343 10.37 -18.55 13.73
CA LEU A 343 10.97 -19.87 13.78
C LEU A 343 12.18 -19.90 12.83
N PRO A 344 13.38 -20.24 13.33
CA PRO A 344 14.55 -20.36 12.46
C PRO A 344 14.45 -21.61 11.59
N TYR A 345 15.20 -21.61 10.48
CA TYR A 345 15.43 -22.83 9.71
C TYR A 345 16.25 -23.80 10.55
N ASP A 346 15.61 -24.89 10.99
CA ASP A 346 16.21 -25.95 11.80
C ASP A 346 15.50 -27.30 11.51
N PRO A 347 15.89 -27.99 10.43
CA PRO A 347 15.34 -29.31 10.10
C PRO A 347 15.54 -30.35 11.20
N ALA A 348 16.61 -30.24 12.01
CA ALA A 348 16.86 -31.18 13.10
C ALA A 348 15.86 -31.03 14.25
N ARG A 349 15.47 -29.78 14.58
CA ARG A 349 14.37 -29.54 15.53
C ARG A 349 13.02 -29.91 14.94
N ALA A 350 12.80 -29.69 13.64
CA ALA A 350 11.59 -30.12 12.96
C ALA A 350 11.36 -31.64 13.07
N GLU A 351 12.39 -32.45 12.86
CA GLU A 351 12.32 -33.92 13.04
C GLU A 351 11.84 -34.31 14.45
N LYS A 352 12.44 -33.70 15.48
CA LYS A 352 12.07 -33.95 16.87
C LYS A 352 10.64 -33.52 17.16
N LEU A 353 10.20 -32.38 16.64
CA LEU A 353 8.82 -31.92 16.81
C LEU A 353 7.80 -32.86 16.17
N LEU A 354 8.13 -33.47 15.02
CA LEU A 354 7.28 -34.47 14.37
C LEU A 354 7.20 -35.77 15.18
N ASP A 355 8.32 -36.22 15.77
CA ASP A 355 8.31 -37.35 16.71
C ASP A 355 7.45 -37.04 17.95
N GLU A 356 7.63 -35.85 18.56
CA GLU A 356 6.85 -35.37 19.71
C GLU A 356 5.36 -35.13 19.40
N ALA A 357 5.01 -34.97 18.13
CA ALA A 357 3.63 -34.86 17.63
C ALA A 357 3.01 -36.22 17.30
N GLY A 358 3.75 -37.32 17.48
CA GLY A 358 3.25 -38.67 17.24
C GLY A 358 3.34 -39.14 15.79
N TYR A 359 4.19 -38.50 14.98
CA TYR A 359 4.40 -38.84 13.57
C TYR A 359 5.81 -39.37 13.30
N PRO A 360 6.29 -40.45 13.96
CA PRO A 360 7.62 -41.01 13.72
C PRO A 360 7.82 -41.43 12.26
N ARG A 361 9.07 -41.53 11.81
CA ARG A 361 9.36 -42.05 10.46
C ARG A 361 8.88 -43.50 10.33
N GLY A 362 8.20 -43.79 9.22
CA GLY A 362 7.82 -45.13 8.82
C GLY A 362 8.98 -45.93 8.21
N PRO A 363 8.75 -47.21 7.87
CA PRO A 363 9.78 -48.10 7.30
C PRO A 363 10.38 -47.62 5.97
N ASP A 364 9.62 -46.84 5.20
CA ASP A 364 10.02 -46.22 3.94
C ASP A 364 10.65 -44.83 4.14
N ASN A 365 10.97 -44.47 5.39
CA ASN A 365 11.48 -43.17 5.80
C ASN A 365 10.44 -42.03 5.67
N ILE A 366 9.16 -42.33 5.38
CA ILE A 366 8.08 -41.35 5.27
C ILE A 366 7.24 -41.37 6.55
N ARG A 367 6.92 -40.19 7.08
CA ARG A 367 6.07 -39.98 8.25
C ARG A 367 4.60 -39.94 7.84
N PHE A 368 4.28 -39.14 6.83
CA PHE A 368 2.97 -38.99 6.22
C PHE A 368 3.07 -38.24 4.88
N GLU A 369 1.97 -38.24 4.12
CA GLU A 369 1.81 -37.47 2.89
C GLU A 369 0.87 -36.27 3.12
N LEU A 370 1.21 -35.11 2.55
CA LEU A 370 0.35 -33.93 2.48
C LEU A 370 0.08 -33.57 1.02
N SER A 371 -1.13 -33.10 0.75
CA SER A 371 -1.50 -32.52 -0.54
C SER A 371 -1.16 -31.02 -0.58
N PHE A 372 -0.58 -30.57 -1.69
CA PHE A 372 -0.26 -29.18 -1.96
C PHE A 372 -0.99 -28.70 -3.20
N LEU A 373 -1.99 -27.85 -3.00
CA LEU A 373 -2.84 -27.34 -4.06
C LEU A 373 -2.27 -26.04 -4.65
N CYS A 374 -2.12 -25.97 -5.97
CA CYS A 374 -1.67 -24.76 -6.67
C CYS A 374 -2.30 -24.65 -8.07
N SER A 375 -2.25 -23.46 -8.66
CA SER A 375 -2.79 -23.20 -10.00
C SER A 375 -1.84 -22.35 -10.84
N THR A 376 -2.21 -22.07 -12.08
CA THR A 376 -1.49 -21.15 -12.96
C THR A 376 -1.44 -19.72 -12.43
N ILE A 377 -2.29 -19.36 -11.45
CA ILE A 377 -2.31 -18.05 -10.79
C ILE A 377 -2.38 -18.24 -9.25
N PRO A 378 -1.39 -17.77 -8.47
CA PRO A 378 -0.17 -17.11 -8.93
C PRO A 378 0.80 -18.08 -9.62
N ALA A 379 1.52 -17.59 -10.65
CA ALA A 379 2.40 -18.40 -11.50
C ALA A 379 3.53 -19.10 -10.72
N GLU A 380 3.92 -18.53 -9.57
CA GLU A 380 4.97 -19.07 -8.71
C GLU A 380 4.54 -20.33 -7.94
N GLY A 381 3.23 -20.60 -7.82
CA GLY A 381 2.68 -21.61 -6.92
C GLY A 381 3.27 -23.01 -7.12
N LYS A 382 3.42 -23.46 -8.38
CA LYS A 382 4.02 -24.77 -8.69
C LYS A 382 5.47 -24.84 -8.25
N LYS A 383 6.26 -23.78 -8.50
CA LYS A 383 7.68 -23.75 -8.14
C LYS A 383 7.88 -23.71 -6.62
N ILE A 384 7.01 -22.98 -5.90
CA ILE A 384 6.95 -23.03 -4.43
C ILE A 384 6.74 -24.47 -3.97
N GLY A 385 5.73 -25.18 -4.51
CA GLY A 385 5.45 -26.56 -4.15
C GLY A 385 6.64 -27.51 -4.37
N GLU A 386 7.35 -27.38 -5.49
CA GLU A 386 8.55 -28.18 -5.79
C GLU A 386 9.67 -27.97 -4.77
N VAL A 387 9.99 -26.72 -4.42
CA VAL A 387 11.04 -26.40 -3.43
C VAL A 387 10.63 -26.90 -2.04
N LEU A 388 9.35 -26.71 -1.67
CA LEU A 388 8.81 -27.24 -0.41
C LEU A 388 8.86 -28.77 -0.36
N ALA A 389 8.54 -29.46 -1.45
CA ALA A 389 8.61 -30.92 -1.51
C ALA A 389 10.03 -31.44 -1.22
N GLU A 390 11.06 -30.77 -1.76
CA GLU A 390 12.46 -31.12 -1.50
C GLU A 390 12.88 -30.86 -0.04
N ASP A 391 12.44 -29.75 0.55
CA ASP A 391 12.75 -29.41 1.94
C ASP A 391 12.02 -30.32 2.93
N LEU A 392 10.74 -30.60 2.69
CA LEU A 392 9.90 -31.45 3.54
C LEU A 392 10.29 -32.93 3.47
N ALA A 393 10.78 -33.41 2.33
CA ALA A 393 11.30 -34.77 2.21
C ALA A 393 12.48 -35.03 3.17
N LYS A 394 13.31 -34.01 3.46
CA LYS A 394 14.44 -34.12 4.40
C LYS A 394 13.99 -34.45 5.81
N VAL A 395 12.76 -34.10 6.18
CA VAL A 395 12.15 -34.42 7.48
C VAL A 395 11.09 -35.52 7.42
N GLY A 396 11.02 -36.24 6.29
CA GLY A 396 10.13 -37.39 6.10
C GLY A 396 8.69 -37.03 5.75
N ILE A 397 8.38 -35.79 5.38
CA ILE A 397 7.05 -35.40 4.91
C ILE A 397 7.04 -35.47 3.38
N LYS A 398 6.16 -36.31 2.81
CA LYS A 398 5.96 -36.37 1.36
C LYS A 398 4.93 -35.33 0.94
N LEU A 399 5.27 -34.47 -0.02
CA LEU A 399 4.35 -33.45 -0.54
C LEU A 399 3.87 -33.85 -1.95
N LYS A 400 2.56 -34.08 -2.11
CA LYS A 400 1.93 -34.35 -3.41
C LYS A 400 1.40 -33.05 -4.00
N ILE A 401 1.98 -32.61 -5.11
CA ILE A 401 1.61 -31.37 -5.78
C ILE A 401 0.41 -31.60 -6.71
N ASP A 402 -0.71 -30.98 -6.38
CA ASP A 402 -1.91 -30.94 -7.21
C ASP A 402 -1.95 -29.60 -7.96
N PHE A 403 -1.40 -29.59 -9.17
CA PHE A 403 -1.40 -28.41 -10.06
C PHE A 403 -2.59 -28.46 -11.02
N LEU A 404 -3.53 -27.52 -10.85
CA LEU A 404 -4.80 -27.50 -11.58
C LEU A 404 -5.01 -26.18 -12.34
N GLU A 405 -5.84 -26.21 -13.38
CA GLU A 405 -6.37 -24.99 -14.00
C GLU A 405 -7.25 -24.23 -12.98
N VAL A 406 -7.32 -22.90 -13.08
CA VAL A 406 -7.95 -22.00 -12.10
C VAL A 406 -9.38 -22.42 -11.74
N ALA A 407 -10.21 -22.84 -12.69
CA ALA A 407 -11.59 -23.25 -12.39
C ALA A 407 -11.63 -24.51 -11.51
N ALA A 408 -10.88 -25.55 -11.88
CA ALA A 408 -10.80 -26.79 -11.11
C ALA A 408 -10.12 -26.57 -9.74
N TRP A 409 -9.08 -25.72 -9.70
CA TRP A 409 -8.43 -25.31 -8.46
C TRP A 409 -9.41 -24.61 -7.52
N ARG A 410 -10.25 -23.68 -8.01
CA ARG A 410 -11.26 -22.98 -7.20
C ARG A 410 -12.26 -23.98 -6.61
N THR A 411 -12.74 -24.92 -7.40
CA THR A 411 -13.65 -25.98 -6.92
C THR A 411 -13.00 -26.80 -5.82
N LYS A 412 -11.76 -27.27 -6.00
CA LYS A 412 -11.05 -28.09 -4.99
C LYS A 412 -10.70 -27.29 -3.73
N ARG A 413 -10.28 -26.03 -3.90
CA ARG A 413 -10.05 -25.07 -2.81
C ARG A 413 -11.29 -24.92 -1.95
N ASP A 414 -12.44 -24.66 -2.58
CA ASP A 414 -13.70 -24.36 -1.90
C ASP A 414 -14.31 -25.61 -1.25
N ALA A 415 -14.00 -26.80 -1.76
CA ALA A 415 -14.30 -28.07 -1.10
C ALA A 415 -13.45 -28.32 0.17
N GLY A 416 -12.34 -27.61 0.35
CA GLY A 416 -11.42 -27.81 1.48
C GLY A 416 -10.67 -29.15 1.41
N ASP A 417 -10.51 -29.70 0.20
CA ASP A 417 -9.81 -30.97 -0.07
C ASP A 417 -8.34 -30.73 -0.42
N TRP A 418 -7.58 -30.26 0.56
CA TRP A 418 -6.15 -29.95 0.46
C TRP A 418 -5.58 -29.78 1.87
N ASP A 419 -4.29 -30.02 2.07
CA ASP A 419 -3.60 -29.79 3.36
C ASP A 419 -2.84 -28.47 3.36
N MET A 420 -2.19 -28.16 2.24
CA MET A 420 -1.45 -26.93 2.00
C MET A 420 -1.90 -26.31 0.67
N ILE A 421 -1.97 -24.99 0.59
CA ILE A 421 -2.33 -24.29 -0.65
C ILE A 421 -1.46 -23.06 -0.88
N ALA A 422 -0.90 -22.93 -2.10
CA ALA A 422 -0.22 -21.71 -2.52
C ALA A 422 -1.24 -20.56 -2.60
N TRP A 423 -0.91 -19.41 -2.01
CA TRP A 423 -1.84 -18.29 -1.93
C TRP A 423 -1.17 -16.95 -2.24
N LEU A 424 -1.99 -15.94 -2.49
CA LEU A 424 -1.59 -14.54 -2.58
C LEU A 424 -2.34 -13.77 -1.49
N ALA A 425 -1.62 -13.30 -0.48
CA ALA A 425 -2.17 -12.49 0.58
C ALA A 425 -1.85 -11.00 0.36
N LEU A 426 -2.69 -10.16 0.97
CA LEU A 426 -2.59 -8.70 0.94
C LEU A 426 -2.43 -8.18 2.36
N THR A 427 -1.62 -7.15 2.53
CA THR A 427 -1.53 -6.37 3.77
C THR A 427 -2.67 -5.36 3.86
N GLY A 428 -3.04 -4.75 2.73
CA GLY A 428 -4.03 -3.68 2.65
C GLY A 428 -3.55 -2.35 3.26
N PRO A 429 -4.37 -1.28 3.14
CA PRO A 429 -4.09 0.03 3.74
C PRO A 429 -3.97 -0.05 5.27
N ASP A 430 -4.82 -0.90 5.83
CA ASP A 430 -4.93 -1.14 7.26
C ASP A 430 -5.05 -2.64 7.52
N PRO A 431 -4.02 -3.26 8.13
CA PRO A 431 -4.04 -4.68 8.44
C PRO A 431 -5.21 -5.09 9.32
N SER A 432 -5.78 -4.20 10.16
CA SER A 432 -6.89 -4.62 11.04
C SER A 432 -8.15 -5.00 10.28
N PHE A 433 -8.33 -4.53 9.04
CA PHE A 433 -9.46 -4.92 8.19
C PHE A 433 -9.08 -6.07 7.27
N THR A 434 -7.93 -5.98 6.62
CA THR A 434 -7.47 -6.98 5.65
C THR A 434 -7.22 -8.33 6.30
N LEU A 435 -6.64 -8.34 7.50
CA LEU A 435 -6.45 -9.58 8.26
C LEU A 435 -7.78 -10.16 8.75
N THR A 436 -8.74 -9.33 9.15
CA THR A 436 -10.10 -9.81 9.48
C THR A 436 -10.74 -10.51 8.28
N GLU A 437 -10.64 -9.92 7.09
CA GLU A 437 -11.14 -10.53 5.85
C GLU A 437 -10.46 -11.87 5.57
N GLN A 438 -9.14 -11.98 5.77
CA GLN A 438 -8.35 -13.17 5.42
C GLN A 438 -8.28 -14.25 6.50
N LEU A 439 -8.61 -13.96 7.76
CA LEU A 439 -8.37 -14.86 8.89
C LEU A 439 -9.55 -14.94 9.88
N SER A 440 -10.56 -14.07 9.80
CA SER A 440 -11.72 -14.20 10.69
C SER A 440 -12.52 -15.46 10.36
N ILE A 441 -13.04 -16.11 11.39
CA ILE A 441 -13.98 -17.22 11.27
C ILE A 441 -15.30 -16.82 10.60
N LYS A 442 -15.63 -15.52 10.60
CA LYS A 442 -16.81 -14.98 9.91
C LYS A 442 -16.59 -14.86 8.39
N SER A 443 -15.37 -15.05 7.91
CA SER A 443 -14.96 -14.90 6.51
C SER A 443 -14.58 -16.24 5.88
N LEU A 444 -15.17 -17.37 6.28
CA LEU A 444 -14.80 -18.67 5.70
C LEU A 444 -15.15 -18.81 4.21
N ARG A 445 -14.28 -19.51 3.45
CA ARG A 445 -14.63 -20.04 2.11
C ARG A 445 -15.87 -20.95 2.19
N PRO A 446 -16.70 -21.02 1.12
CA PRO A 446 -16.51 -20.42 -0.21
C PRO A 446 -16.96 -18.96 -0.34
N VAL A 447 -17.61 -18.41 0.67
CA VAL A 447 -18.20 -17.06 0.61
C VAL A 447 -17.17 -15.97 0.94
N GLY A 448 -16.39 -16.13 2.02
CA GLY A 448 -15.37 -15.17 2.44
C GLY A 448 -13.97 -15.46 1.88
N PHE A 449 -12.93 -15.03 2.61
CA PHE A 449 -11.53 -15.12 2.20
C PHE A 449 -10.61 -15.86 3.18
N ASN A 450 -11.08 -16.24 4.37
CA ASN A 450 -10.39 -17.17 5.26
C ASN A 450 -10.37 -18.57 4.64
N ILE A 451 -9.28 -18.84 3.95
CA ILE A 451 -8.98 -20.10 3.31
C ILE A 451 -8.37 -21.11 4.29
N SER A 452 -7.61 -20.64 5.29
CA SER A 452 -6.95 -21.51 6.26
C SER A 452 -7.89 -22.25 7.21
N TYR A 453 -9.16 -21.81 7.29
CA TYR A 453 -10.11 -22.22 8.33
C TYR A 453 -9.62 -21.91 9.75
N TYR A 454 -8.74 -20.92 9.88
CA TYR A 454 -8.22 -20.48 11.17
C TYR A 454 -9.33 -19.92 12.06
N HIS A 455 -9.21 -20.20 13.35
CA HIS A 455 -10.09 -19.70 14.39
C HIS A 455 -9.30 -19.54 15.69
N ASN A 456 -9.23 -18.32 16.18
CA ASN A 456 -8.72 -18.01 17.52
C ASN A 456 -9.60 -16.92 18.13
N PRO A 457 -10.36 -17.21 19.20
CA PRO A 457 -11.25 -16.23 19.82
C PRO A 457 -10.57 -14.92 20.25
N ALA A 458 -9.32 -14.99 20.73
CA ALA A 458 -8.57 -13.78 21.11
C ALA A 458 -8.24 -12.91 19.89
N VAL A 459 -7.99 -13.52 18.73
CA VAL A 459 -7.76 -12.80 17.48
C VAL A 459 -9.07 -12.18 16.96
N GLU A 460 -10.21 -12.85 17.08
CA GLU A 460 -11.52 -12.29 16.71
C GLU A 460 -11.88 -11.03 17.52
N GLU A 461 -11.60 -11.06 18.82
CA GLU A 461 -11.79 -9.90 19.71
C GLU A 461 -10.86 -8.74 19.31
N LEU A 462 -9.58 -9.04 19.08
CA LEU A 462 -8.59 -8.04 18.67
C LEU A 462 -8.90 -7.43 17.29
N PHE A 463 -9.42 -8.20 16.34
CA PHE A 463 -9.87 -7.68 15.04
C PHE A 463 -10.93 -6.60 15.23
N THR A 464 -11.94 -6.86 16.05
CA THR A 464 -13.02 -5.90 16.29
C THR A 464 -12.51 -4.68 17.05
N ALA A 465 -11.69 -4.88 18.08
CA ALA A 465 -11.16 -3.79 18.90
C ALA A 465 -10.20 -2.86 18.11
N ALA A 466 -9.27 -3.43 17.33
CA ALA A 466 -8.29 -2.65 16.57
C ALA A 466 -8.93 -1.82 15.44
N GLN A 467 -10.08 -2.24 14.91
CA GLN A 467 -10.81 -1.50 13.88
C GLN A 467 -11.45 -0.21 14.40
N THR A 468 -11.77 -0.12 15.70
CA THR A 468 -12.48 1.04 16.29
C THR A 468 -11.68 1.78 17.37
N GLU A 469 -10.49 1.31 17.74
CA GLU A 469 -9.60 2.01 18.68
C GLU A 469 -9.09 3.33 18.08
N ILE A 470 -9.33 4.45 18.77
CA ILE A 470 -9.01 5.80 18.30
C ILE A 470 -7.65 6.30 18.78
N ASP A 471 -7.11 5.72 19.86
CA ASP A 471 -5.76 5.98 20.32
C ASP A 471 -4.77 5.24 19.41
N GLU A 472 -4.07 5.99 18.55
CA GLU A 472 -3.17 5.45 17.54
C GLU A 472 -2.10 4.52 18.12
N ALA A 473 -1.51 4.88 19.27
CA ALA A 473 -0.47 4.08 19.90
C ALA A 473 -1.03 2.75 20.44
N LYS A 474 -2.20 2.77 21.08
CA LYS A 474 -2.89 1.54 21.50
C LYS A 474 -3.29 0.68 20.31
N ARG A 475 -3.79 1.32 19.25
CA ARG A 475 -4.21 0.65 18.01
C ARG A 475 -3.04 -0.07 17.34
N ILE A 476 -1.90 0.60 17.15
CA ILE A 476 -0.68 0.00 16.61
C ILE A 476 -0.25 -1.20 17.47
N LYS A 477 -0.28 -1.06 18.79
CA LYS A 477 0.03 -2.17 19.71
C LYS A 477 -0.92 -3.36 19.55
N MET A 478 -2.22 -3.14 19.39
CA MET A 478 -3.20 -4.21 19.12
C MET A 478 -2.91 -4.89 17.78
N ILE A 479 -2.57 -4.14 16.74
CA ILE A 479 -2.20 -4.68 15.42
C ILE A 479 -0.88 -5.47 15.48
N HIS A 480 0.09 -5.05 16.31
CA HIS A 480 1.30 -5.82 16.56
C HIS A 480 1.03 -7.12 17.32
N GLN A 481 0.10 -7.10 18.28
CA GLN A 481 -0.36 -8.29 18.99
C GLN A 481 -1.06 -9.29 18.05
N LEU A 482 -1.95 -8.80 17.17
CA LEU A 482 -2.56 -9.60 16.11
C LEU A 482 -1.49 -10.32 15.28
N GLN A 483 -0.51 -9.58 14.77
CA GLN A 483 0.60 -10.15 14.00
C GLN A 483 1.38 -11.21 14.80
N ALA A 484 1.69 -10.94 16.07
CA ALA A 484 2.45 -11.87 16.91
C ALA A 484 1.71 -13.18 17.18
N ILE A 485 0.40 -13.10 17.46
CA ILE A 485 -0.45 -14.29 17.66
C ILE A 485 -0.55 -15.07 16.36
N ILE A 486 -0.87 -14.41 15.24
CA ILE A 486 -1.02 -15.06 13.93
C ILE A 486 0.28 -15.74 13.50
N ALA A 487 1.43 -15.08 13.65
CA ALA A 487 2.73 -15.68 13.33
C ALA A 487 3.08 -16.87 14.25
N SER A 488 2.63 -16.85 15.50
CA SER A 488 2.82 -17.97 16.43
C SER A 488 1.90 -19.14 16.11
N ASP A 489 0.64 -18.88 15.79
CA ASP A 489 -0.38 -19.89 15.49
C ASP A 489 -0.16 -20.56 14.13
N LEU A 490 0.54 -19.87 13.21
CA LEU A 490 0.91 -20.34 11.87
C LEU A 490 -0.30 -20.82 11.05
N PRO A 491 -1.37 -20.03 10.84
CA PRO A 491 -2.39 -20.38 9.85
C PRO A 491 -1.82 -20.38 8.42
N TYR A 492 -0.71 -19.68 8.22
CA TYR A 492 0.07 -19.64 7.00
C TYR A 492 1.55 -19.86 7.30
N LEU A 493 2.24 -20.52 6.37
CA LEU A 493 3.69 -20.42 6.19
C LEU A 493 3.97 -19.19 5.32
N TYR A 494 4.32 -18.07 5.96
CA TYR A 494 4.77 -16.86 5.24
C TYR A 494 6.16 -17.10 4.62
N LEU A 495 6.31 -16.92 3.31
CA LEU A 495 7.58 -17.16 2.61
C LEU A 495 8.29 -15.85 2.28
N PHE A 496 7.72 -15.05 1.39
CA PHE A 496 8.29 -13.78 0.93
C PHE A 496 7.22 -12.82 0.41
N ASN A 497 7.57 -11.54 0.22
CA ASN A 497 6.83 -10.64 -0.66
C ASN A 497 7.49 -10.57 -2.04
N THR A 498 6.69 -10.32 -3.08
CA THR A 498 7.20 -9.96 -4.41
C THR A 498 7.06 -8.47 -4.63
N PRO A 499 8.14 -7.74 -4.97
CA PRO A 499 8.01 -6.35 -5.38
C PRO A 499 7.27 -6.28 -6.73
N GLN A 500 6.59 -5.17 -6.99
CA GLN A 500 5.87 -4.92 -8.25
C GLN A 500 6.40 -3.62 -8.90
N PRO A 501 7.69 -3.53 -9.26
CA PRO A 501 8.20 -2.37 -9.98
C PRO A 501 7.60 -2.27 -11.37
N ASN A 502 7.36 -1.05 -11.82
CA ASN A 502 7.02 -0.78 -13.21
C ASN A 502 8.31 -0.72 -14.02
N ALA A 503 8.34 -1.30 -15.22
CA ALA A 503 9.41 -1.04 -16.17
C ALA A 503 9.06 0.24 -16.92
N VAL A 504 9.91 1.25 -16.82
CA VAL A 504 9.64 2.62 -17.33
C VAL A 504 10.81 3.08 -18.19
N SER A 505 10.49 3.65 -19.34
CA SER A 505 11.44 4.38 -20.20
C SER A 505 12.08 5.54 -19.44
N LYS A 506 13.41 5.65 -19.45
CA LYS A 506 14.17 6.78 -18.86
C LYS A 506 13.84 8.13 -19.49
N ASN A 507 13.06 8.15 -20.57
CA ASN A 507 12.52 9.39 -21.10
C ASN A 507 11.40 9.99 -20.24
N PHE A 508 10.92 9.28 -19.22
CA PHE A 508 9.88 9.75 -18.32
C PHE A 508 10.34 9.73 -16.87
N GLU A 509 9.96 10.80 -16.17
CA GLU A 509 10.32 11.04 -14.78
C GLU A 509 9.06 11.18 -13.93
N ASN A 510 9.18 10.90 -12.64
CA ASN A 510 8.09 11.01 -11.66
C ASN A 510 6.85 10.15 -11.99
N PHE A 511 7.03 9.08 -12.78
CA PHE A 511 5.98 8.09 -12.98
C PHE A 511 5.65 7.42 -11.65
N ASN A 512 4.38 7.48 -11.24
CA ASN A 512 3.82 6.66 -10.17
C ASN A 512 4.48 6.87 -8.78
N ASN A 513 4.44 8.11 -8.28
CA ASN A 513 5.06 8.53 -7.01
C ASN A 513 4.16 8.37 -5.75
N GLY A 514 2.97 7.78 -5.88
CA GLY A 514 1.99 7.61 -4.79
C GLY A 514 2.09 6.26 -4.06
N PRO A 515 1.52 6.16 -2.84
CA PRO A 515 1.58 4.95 -2.02
C PRO A 515 0.88 3.74 -2.67
N TRP A 516 -0.04 3.97 -3.60
CA TRP A 516 -0.84 2.92 -4.23
C TRP A 516 -0.24 2.36 -5.53
N GLY A 517 0.90 2.90 -5.97
CA GLY A 517 1.80 2.29 -6.95
C GLY A 517 1.23 1.89 -8.33
N HIS A 518 0.00 2.26 -8.71
CA HIS A 518 -0.56 1.97 -10.04
C HIS A 518 -1.42 3.08 -10.64
N GLN A 519 -1.39 4.29 -10.08
CA GLN A 519 -2.52 5.21 -10.23
C GLN A 519 -2.13 6.57 -10.84
N SER A 520 -1.08 7.25 -10.38
CA SER A 520 -0.89 8.64 -10.80
C SER A 520 0.08 8.81 -11.98
N VAL A 521 -0.48 9.24 -13.11
CA VAL A 521 0.23 9.85 -14.25
C VAL A 521 0.22 11.39 -14.19
N GLU A 522 -0.40 11.96 -13.16
CA GLU A 522 -0.63 13.41 -13.02
C GLU A 522 0.66 14.23 -13.07
N GLY A 523 1.65 13.81 -12.28
CA GLY A 523 2.94 14.47 -12.15
C GLY A 523 4.04 13.94 -13.06
N THR A 524 3.73 12.96 -13.92
CA THR A 524 4.70 12.39 -14.86
C THR A 524 5.05 13.39 -15.93
N TRP A 525 6.32 13.48 -16.32
CA TRP A 525 6.77 14.40 -17.38
C TRP A 525 7.80 13.75 -18.31
N TRP A 526 7.86 14.24 -19.56
CA TRP A 526 8.76 13.75 -20.59
C TRP A 526 10.07 14.55 -20.61
N VAL A 527 11.22 13.89 -20.49
CA VAL A 527 12.54 14.56 -20.37
C VAL A 527 12.91 15.40 -21.58
N LYS A 528 12.36 15.07 -22.76
CA LYS A 528 12.54 15.80 -24.02
C LYS A 528 11.43 16.83 -24.28
N GLY A 529 10.54 17.05 -23.31
CA GLY A 529 9.49 18.06 -23.36
C GLY A 529 10.02 19.49 -23.35
N LYS A 530 9.11 20.45 -23.39
CA LYS A 530 9.40 21.88 -23.29
C LYS A 530 9.48 22.30 -21.81
N PRO A 531 10.46 23.11 -21.39
CA PRO A 531 10.53 23.59 -20.01
C PRO A 531 9.23 24.25 -19.55
N VAL A 532 8.87 24.08 -18.28
CA VAL A 532 7.79 24.85 -17.65
C VAL A 532 8.27 26.29 -17.51
N GLU A 533 7.66 27.23 -18.23
CA GLU A 533 7.95 28.65 -18.04
C GLU A 533 7.57 29.05 -16.61
N LYS A 534 8.57 29.33 -15.77
CA LYS A 534 8.33 29.93 -14.46
C LYS A 534 7.71 31.30 -14.70
N PRO A 535 6.66 31.70 -13.95
CA PRO A 535 6.21 33.09 -13.95
C PRO A 535 7.44 33.95 -13.68
N THR A 536 7.73 34.90 -14.58
CA THR A 536 8.75 35.91 -14.31
C THR A 536 8.32 36.58 -13.01
N PRO A 537 9.14 36.59 -11.95
CA PRO A 537 8.77 37.31 -10.75
C PRO A 537 8.54 38.76 -11.17
N THR A 538 7.28 39.21 -11.11
CA THR A 538 6.95 40.61 -11.28
C THR A 538 7.86 41.37 -10.33
N PRO A 539 8.68 42.33 -10.79
CA PRO A 539 9.51 43.11 -9.88
C PRO A 539 8.57 43.69 -8.82
N THR A 540 8.78 43.28 -7.57
CA THR A 540 8.07 43.88 -6.45
C THR A 540 8.25 45.39 -6.58
N PRO A 541 7.17 46.19 -6.67
CA PRO A 541 7.33 47.63 -6.72
C PRO A 541 8.14 48.03 -5.50
N THR A 542 9.29 48.67 -5.75
CA THR A 542 10.11 49.29 -4.71
C THR A 542 9.17 50.07 -3.80
N PRO A 543 9.10 49.79 -2.49
CA PRO A 543 8.22 50.53 -1.61
C PRO A 543 8.61 52.02 -1.68
N THR A 544 7.66 52.85 -2.10
CA THR A 544 7.76 54.30 -1.97
C THR A 544 8.08 54.61 -0.50
N PRO A 545 9.09 55.46 -0.20
CA PRO A 545 9.39 55.80 1.19
C PRO A 545 8.19 56.53 1.81
N THR A 546 7.51 55.86 2.74
CA THR A 546 6.50 56.45 3.61
C THR A 546 7.18 57.49 4.53
N PRO A 547 6.58 58.67 4.77
CA PRO A 547 7.15 59.68 5.66
C PRO A 547 7.32 59.12 7.08
N THR A 548 8.49 59.41 7.66
CA THR A 548 8.92 59.01 9.00
C THR A 548 7.91 59.43 10.07
N PRO A 549 7.35 58.50 10.87
CA PRO A 549 6.63 58.86 12.08
C PRO A 549 7.61 59.24 13.21
N THR A 550 7.29 60.32 13.91
CA THR A 550 7.93 60.79 15.15
C THR A 550 8.08 59.65 16.18
N PRO A 551 9.22 59.54 16.89
CA PRO A 551 9.47 58.43 17.79
C PRO A 551 8.60 58.50 19.07
N THR A 552 7.76 57.49 19.28
CA THR A 552 7.16 57.16 20.58
C THR A 552 8.16 56.28 21.36
N PRO A 553 8.38 56.49 22.67
CA PRO A 553 9.41 55.78 23.42
C PRO A 553 9.18 54.26 23.44
N THR A 554 10.25 53.53 23.16
CA THR A 554 10.33 52.07 23.21
C THR A 554 10.18 51.56 24.65
N PRO A 555 9.29 50.59 24.92
CA PRO A 555 9.34 49.86 26.18
C PRO A 555 10.55 48.91 26.19
N THR A 556 11.34 48.99 27.26
CA THR A 556 12.46 48.09 27.59
C THR A 556 12.03 46.62 27.49
N PRO A 557 12.85 45.72 26.92
CA PRO A 557 12.51 44.29 26.87
C PRO A 557 12.43 43.69 28.27
N THR A 558 11.26 43.18 28.63
CA THR A 558 11.05 42.34 29.82
C THR A 558 11.75 40.99 29.62
N PRO A 559 12.58 40.51 30.57
CA PRO A 559 13.16 39.17 30.49
C PRO A 559 12.07 38.11 30.63
N ALA A 560 12.17 37.03 29.87
CA ALA A 560 11.34 35.85 30.07
C ALA A 560 11.47 35.35 31.53
N PRO A 561 10.38 34.99 32.22
CA PRO A 561 10.47 34.50 33.60
C PRO A 561 11.21 33.16 33.62
N GLY A 562 12.41 33.17 34.22
CA GLY A 562 13.12 31.95 34.56
C GLY A 562 12.34 31.15 35.61
N ILE A 563 12.36 29.83 35.48
CA ILE A 563 11.79 28.91 36.46
C ILE A 563 12.49 29.17 37.81
N SER A 564 11.74 29.47 38.87
CA SER A 564 12.35 29.76 40.18
C SER A 564 13.04 28.51 40.72
N VAL A 565 14.13 28.71 41.48
CA VAL A 565 14.87 27.63 42.14
C VAL A 565 13.95 26.79 43.04
N GLU A 566 12.92 27.40 43.63
CA GLU A 566 11.89 26.72 44.43
C GLU A 566 11.04 25.74 43.61
N VAL A 567 10.70 26.08 42.37
CA VAL A 567 9.98 25.18 41.45
C VAL A 567 10.87 24.03 41.00
N ILE A 568 12.16 24.29 40.75
CA ILE A 568 13.14 23.23 40.42
C ILE A 568 13.32 22.29 41.62
N VAL A 569 13.42 22.82 42.84
CA VAL A 569 13.52 22.02 44.07
C VAL A 569 12.25 21.20 44.30
N ALA A 570 11.06 21.75 44.05
CA ALA A 570 9.80 21.01 44.15
C ALA A 570 9.73 19.85 43.15
N ILE A 571 10.17 20.07 41.90
CA ILE A 571 10.22 19.02 40.86
C ILE A 571 11.20 17.91 41.26
N VAL A 572 12.37 18.25 41.80
CA VAL A 572 13.37 17.27 42.26
C VAL A 572 12.86 16.48 43.47
N ILE A 573 12.16 17.11 44.42
CA ILE A 573 11.54 16.42 45.57
C ILE A 573 10.47 15.42 45.12
N VAL A 574 9.62 15.80 44.16
CA VAL A 574 8.60 14.90 43.59
C VAL A 574 9.25 13.72 42.86
N LEU A 575 10.30 13.96 42.08
CA LEU A 575 11.05 12.89 41.39
C LEU A 575 11.71 11.93 42.39
N ILE A 576 12.31 12.45 43.47
CA ILE A 576 12.89 11.61 44.53
C ILE A 576 11.80 10.79 45.23
N ALA A 577 10.63 11.37 45.53
CA ALA A 577 9.51 10.65 46.14
C ALA A 577 8.97 9.53 45.25
N VAL A 578 8.90 9.75 43.92
CA VAL A 578 8.48 8.74 42.95
C VAL A 578 9.50 7.61 42.84
N VAL A 579 10.80 7.92 42.81
CA VAL A 579 11.86 6.90 42.75
C VAL A 579 11.92 6.09 44.05
N VAL A 580 11.78 6.74 45.21
CA VAL A 580 11.74 6.06 46.52
C VAL A 580 10.47 5.20 46.66
N GLY A 581 9.31 5.70 46.19
CA GLY A 581 8.06 4.94 46.15
C GLY A 581 8.15 3.70 45.25
N ALA A 582 8.75 3.83 44.07
CA ALA A 582 8.99 2.72 43.15
C ALA A 582 9.98 1.69 43.75
N ALA A 583 11.06 2.15 44.39
CA ALA A 583 12.02 1.27 45.06
C ALA A 583 11.39 0.53 46.26
N TYR A 584 10.51 1.17 47.02
CA TYR A 584 9.76 0.54 48.12
C TYR A 584 8.74 -0.49 47.62
N ALA A 585 8.04 -0.19 46.52
CA ALA A 585 7.11 -1.12 45.88
C ALA A 585 7.82 -2.36 45.32
N LEU A 586 9.05 -2.21 44.79
CA LEU A 586 9.87 -3.32 44.31
C LEU A 586 10.47 -4.16 45.44
N ARG A 587 10.72 -3.59 46.63
CA ARG A 587 11.18 -4.34 47.81
C ARG A 587 10.08 -5.15 48.49
N LYS A 588 8.81 -4.77 48.33
CA LYS A 588 7.64 -5.48 48.92
C LYS A 588 7.16 -6.68 48.09
N LYS A 589 7.76 -6.92 46.91
CA LYS A 589 7.44 -8.02 45.99
C LYS A 589 8.52 -9.12 45.93
N LYS A 590 9.42 -9.18 46.92
CA LYS A 590 10.36 -10.29 47.14
C LYS A 590 10.07 -11.01 48.44
#